data_AF-H5URZ8-F1
#
_entry.id   AF-H5URZ8-F1
#
_cell.length_a   1.000
_cell.length_b   1.000
_cell.length_c   1.000
_cell.angle_alpha   90.00
_cell.angle_beta   90.00
_cell.angle_gamma   90.00
#
_symmetry.space_group_name_H-M   'P 1'
#
loop_
_entity.id
_entity.type
_entity.pdbx_description
1 polymer ?
#
loop_
_entity_poly.entity_id
_entity_poly.type
_entity_poly.pdbx_seq_one_letter_code
_entity_poly.pdbx_strand_id
1 'polypeptide(L)'
;MTPPSVPMIVARLVATLELSLVVGQAGWASAFLAGESQCRPHHAVGAILTLVTCLVGALVYIVLRQWVGRVNLVLAVTMAVLAGVQYALGEAAAVAAHIFLGVLVAMTATALTSWTYRHEPTPSPSRQVSTPSA
;
A
#
# COMPACT_ATOMS: atom_id res chain seq x y z
N MET A 1 24.74 3.68 -9.12
CA MET A 1 23.29 3.38 -9.16
C MET A 1 22.63 4.37 -10.09
N THR A 2 21.82 3.91 -11.04
CA THR A 2 20.96 4.80 -11.85
C THR A 2 19.77 5.27 -11.01
N PRO A 3 19.32 6.54 -11.15
CA PRO A 3 18.16 7.03 -10.44
C PRO A 3 16.89 6.25 -10.85
N PRO A 4 15.91 6.08 -9.93
CA PRO A 4 14.66 5.42 -10.26
C PRO A 4 13.88 6.20 -11.31
N SER A 5 13.13 5.49 -12.15
CA SER A 5 12.23 6.11 -13.13
C SER A 5 11.07 6.82 -12.45
N VAL A 6 10.46 7.81 -13.13
CA VAL A 6 9.28 8.53 -12.61
C VAL A 6 8.15 7.58 -12.17
N PRO A 7 7.76 6.55 -12.95
CA PRO A 7 6.79 5.54 -12.49
C PRO A 7 7.16 4.89 -11.16
N MET A 8 8.44 4.61 -10.91
CA MET A 8 8.89 4.00 -9.65
C MET A 8 8.87 4.98 -8.48
N ILE A 9 9.17 6.25 -8.72
CA ILE A 9 9.01 7.29 -7.70
C ILE A 9 7.54 7.38 -7.29
N VAL A 10 6.61 7.43 -8.27
CA VAL A 10 5.17 7.49 -8.00
C VAL A 10 4.69 6.26 -7.21
N ALA A 11 5.05 5.05 -7.63
CA ALA A 11 4.65 3.83 -6.92
C ALA A 11 5.16 3.79 -5.48
N ARG A 12 6.41 4.22 -5.25
CA ARG A 12 7.02 4.31 -3.91
C ARG A 12 6.32 5.33 -3.02
N LEU A 13 5.96 6.49 -3.55
CA LEU A 13 5.21 7.51 -2.82
C LEU A 13 3.82 6.98 -2.41
N VAL A 14 3.11 6.34 -3.33
CA VAL A 14 1.80 5.73 -3.04
C VAL A 14 1.90 4.68 -1.95
N ALA A 15 2.83 3.71 -2.08
CA ALA A 15 2.99 2.67 -1.05
C ALA A 15 3.43 3.23 0.31
N THR A 16 4.19 4.33 0.33
CA THR A 16 4.60 5.00 1.57
C THR A 16 3.41 5.70 2.22
N LEU A 17 2.57 6.35 1.41
CA LEU A 17 1.35 7.00 1.89
C LEU A 17 0.38 5.99 2.47
N GLU A 18 0.14 4.86 1.79
CA GLU A 18 -0.69 3.76 2.28
C GLU A 18 -0.17 3.22 3.62
N LEU A 19 1.14 2.91 3.71
CA LEU A 19 1.75 2.45 4.96
C LEU A 19 1.60 3.48 6.09
N SER A 20 1.82 4.77 5.79
CA SER A 20 1.72 5.84 6.79
C SER A 20 0.29 5.96 7.33
N LEU A 21 -0.72 5.90 6.45
CA LEU A 21 -2.12 5.93 6.85
C LEU A 21 -2.50 4.72 7.71
N VAL A 22 -2.04 3.53 7.33
CA VAL A 22 -2.29 2.29 8.10
C VAL A 22 -1.64 2.34 9.48
N VAL A 23 -0.41 2.84 9.58
CA VAL A 23 0.26 3.04 10.88
C VAL A 23 -0.51 4.08 11.72
N GLY A 24 -0.95 5.18 11.13
CA GLY A 24 -1.79 6.18 11.81
C GLY A 24 -3.11 5.59 12.31
N GLN A 25 -3.77 4.77 11.49
CA GLN A 25 -4.99 4.04 11.86
C GLN A 25 -4.78 3.11 13.04
N ALA A 26 -3.68 2.35 13.05
CA ALA A 26 -3.32 1.50 14.17
C ALA A 26 -3.07 2.31 15.46
N GLY A 27 -2.44 3.49 15.35
CA GLY A 27 -2.22 4.40 16.47
C GLY A 27 -3.52 4.96 17.07
N TRP A 28 -4.46 5.44 16.26
CA TRP A 28 -5.75 5.89 16.77
C TRP A 28 -6.60 4.75 17.31
N ALA A 29 -6.56 3.57 16.69
CA ALA A 29 -7.26 2.39 17.17
C ALA A 29 -6.73 1.94 18.54
N SER A 30 -5.42 1.91 18.73
CA SER A 30 -4.82 1.53 20.02
C SER A 30 -5.14 2.54 21.12
N ALA A 31 -5.08 3.84 20.82
CA ALA A 31 -5.48 4.89 21.76
C ALA A 31 -6.96 4.77 22.17
N PHE A 32 -7.85 4.52 21.21
CA PHE A 32 -9.27 4.28 21.49
C PHE A 32 -9.48 3.05 22.37
N LEU A 33 -8.79 1.94 22.09
CA LEU A 33 -8.84 0.73 22.92
C LEU A 33 -8.27 0.95 24.34
N ALA A 34 -7.36 1.91 24.51
CA ALA A 34 -6.85 2.34 25.81
C ALA A 34 -7.79 3.29 26.57
N GLY A 35 -8.95 3.65 26.00
CA GLY A 35 -9.98 4.49 26.65
C GLY A 35 -10.06 5.92 26.14
N GLU A 36 -9.19 6.35 25.21
CA GLU A 36 -9.20 7.70 24.65
C GLU A 36 -10.30 7.83 23.57
N SER A 37 -11.55 8.00 24.02
CA SER A 37 -12.74 8.03 23.15
C SER A 37 -12.68 9.10 22.04
N GLN A 38 -11.95 10.19 22.26
CA GLN A 38 -11.72 11.25 21.27
C GLN A 38 -10.91 10.80 20.05
N CYS A 39 -10.23 9.65 20.12
CA CYS A 39 -9.52 9.09 18.96
C CYS A 39 -10.45 8.38 17.97
N ARG A 40 -11.68 8.03 18.36
CA ARG A 40 -12.63 7.32 17.50
C ARG A 40 -13.02 8.11 16.24
N PRO A 41 -13.36 9.42 16.30
CA PRO A 41 -13.65 10.19 15.08
C PRO A 41 -12.44 10.27 14.14
N HIS A 42 -11.22 10.41 14.67
CA HIS A 42 -9.99 10.43 13.86
C HIS A 42 -9.76 9.09 13.17
N HIS A 43 -9.97 7.98 13.89
CA HIS A 43 -9.94 6.65 13.31
C HIS A 43 -10.96 6.51 12.17
N ALA A 44 -12.22 6.91 12.39
CA ALA A 44 -13.27 6.82 11.38
C ALA A 44 -12.99 7.65 10.11
N VAL A 45 -12.55 8.90 10.26
CA VAL A 45 -12.16 9.74 9.11
C VAL A 45 -10.96 9.14 8.39
N GLY A 46 -9.95 8.71 9.15
CA GLY A 46 -8.77 8.09 8.57
C GLY A 46 -9.05 6.75 7.89
N ALA A 47 -10.11 6.02 8.27
CA ALA A 47 -10.53 4.80 7.58
C ALA A 47 -11.04 5.12 6.16
N ILE A 48 -11.82 6.20 6.00
CA ILE A 48 -12.27 6.68 4.68
C ILE A 48 -11.06 7.10 3.84
N LEU A 49 -10.14 7.88 4.40
CA LEU A 49 -8.93 8.30 3.70
C LEU A 49 -8.07 7.11 3.28
N THR A 50 -7.87 6.14 4.18
CA THR A 50 -7.12 4.91 3.89
C THR A 50 -7.77 4.12 2.76
N LEU A 51 -9.09 3.93 2.80
CA LEU A 51 -9.83 3.22 1.75
C LEU A 51 -9.66 3.92 0.39
N VAL A 52 -9.91 5.23 0.32
CA VAL A 52 -9.78 6.00 -0.92
C VAL A 52 -8.34 5.94 -1.44
N THR A 53 -7.35 6.11 -0.58
CA THR A 53 -5.94 6.01 -0.97
C THR A 53 -5.60 4.62 -1.50
N CYS A 54 -6.06 3.54 -0.88
CA CYS A 54 -5.79 2.18 -1.36
C CYS A 54 -6.47 1.90 -2.72
N LEU A 55 -7.68 2.43 -2.94
CA LEU A 55 -8.36 2.31 -4.24
C LEU A 55 -7.63 3.06 -5.36
N VAL A 56 -7.22 4.31 -5.08
CA VAL A 56 -6.41 5.10 -6.01
C VAL A 56 -5.04 4.45 -6.22
N GLY A 57 -4.44 3.92 -5.17
CA GLY A 57 -3.16 3.21 -5.23
C GLY A 57 -3.24 1.97 -6.12
N ALA A 58 -4.25 1.11 -5.95
CA ALA A 58 -4.49 -0.02 -6.84
C ALA A 58 -4.63 0.43 -8.30
N LEU A 59 -5.38 1.50 -8.58
CA LEU A 59 -5.49 2.06 -9.93
C LEU A 59 -4.13 2.52 -10.48
N VAL A 60 -3.32 3.22 -9.67
CA VAL A 60 -1.96 3.63 -10.04
C VAL A 60 -1.11 2.41 -10.39
N TYR A 61 -1.13 1.35 -9.58
CA TYR A 61 -0.36 0.13 -9.86
C TYR A 61 -0.86 -0.61 -11.11
N ILE A 62 -2.17 -0.58 -11.40
CA ILE A 62 -2.74 -1.12 -12.64
C ILE A 62 -2.24 -0.34 -13.87
N VAL A 63 -2.25 0.99 -13.81
CA VAL A 63 -1.75 1.85 -14.89
C VAL A 63 -0.23 1.64 -15.07
N LEU A 64 0.49 1.49 -13.96
CA LEU A 64 1.94 1.33 -13.96
C LEU A 64 2.42 -0.13 -14.02
N ARG A 65 1.53 -1.09 -14.31
CA ARG A 65 1.80 -2.55 -14.22
C ARG A 65 3.03 -3.03 -14.97
N GLN A 66 3.38 -2.38 -16.08
CA GLN A 66 4.56 -2.72 -16.88
C GLN A 66 5.88 -2.30 -16.22
N TRP A 67 5.86 -1.37 -15.26
CA TRP A 67 7.05 -0.89 -14.53
C TRP A 67 7.16 -1.46 -13.12
N VAL A 68 6.04 -1.78 -12.45
CA VAL A 68 6.04 -2.23 -11.04
C VAL A 68 6.17 -3.75 -10.89
N GLY A 69 5.92 -4.52 -11.95
CA GLY A 69 5.92 -5.98 -11.90
C GLY A 69 4.67 -6.59 -11.24
N ARG A 70 4.48 -7.90 -11.46
CA ARG A 70 3.25 -8.62 -11.09
C ARG A 70 3.01 -8.71 -9.59
N VAL A 71 4.06 -8.91 -8.79
CA VAL A 71 3.92 -9.06 -7.33
C VAL A 71 3.39 -7.78 -6.68
N ASN A 72 3.97 -6.64 -7.05
CA ASN A 72 3.52 -5.33 -6.56
C ASN A 72 2.08 -5.02 -6.97
N LEU A 73 1.69 -5.36 -8.21
CA LEU A 73 0.31 -5.22 -8.66
C LEU A 73 -0.67 -6.05 -7.81
N VAL A 74 -0.34 -7.33 -7.56
CA VAL A 74 -1.18 -8.21 -6.72
C VAL A 74 -1.29 -7.67 -5.29
N LEU A 75 -0.19 -7.21 -4.72
CA LEU A 75 -0.18 -6.63 -3.37
C LEU A 75 -1.03 -5.35 -3.30
N ALA A 76 -0.94 -4.44 -4.27
CA ALA A 76 -1.73 -3.21 -4.30
C ALA A 76 -3.24 -3.49 -4.45
N VAL A 77 -3.62 -4.43 -5.32
CA VAL A 77 -5.03 -4.84 -5.46
C VAL A 77 -5.52 -5.53 -4.18
N THR A 78 -4.70 -6.39 -3.58
CA THR A 78 -5.02 -7.04 -2.31
C THR A 78 -5.22 -6.00 -1.21
N MET A 79 -4.35 -4.98 -1.15
CA MET A 79 -4.46 -3.88 -0.19
C MET A 79 -5.79 -3.14 -0.32
N ALA A 80 -6.22 -2.82 -1.55
CA ALA A 80 -7.52 -2.19 -1.80
C ALA A 80 -8.71 -3.07 -1.36
N VAL A 81 -8.66 -4.37 -1.66
CA VAL A 81 -9.71 -5.32 -1.22
C VAL A 81 -9.75 -5.41 0.31
N LEU A 82 -8.60 -5.60 0.95
CA LEU A 82 -8.52 -5.69 2.41
C LEU A 82 -8.97 -4.41 3.09
N ALA A 83 -8.63 -3.23 2.57
CA ALA A 83 -9.12 -1.95 3.08
C ALA A 83 -10.65 -1.84 2.99
N GLY A 84 -11.26 -2.30 1.89
CA GLY A 84 -12.71 -2.36 1.73
C GLY A 84 -13.38 -3.29 2.75
N VAL A 85 -12.84 -4.49 2.94
CA VAL A 85 -13.34 -5.44 3.95
C VAL A 85 -13.15 -4.88 5.36
N GLN A 86 -12.00 -4.26 5.64
CA GLN A 86 -11.71 -3.63 6.92
C GLN A 86 -12.73 -2.54 7.26
N TYR A 87 -13.03 -1.67 6.29
CA TYR A 87 -14.05 -0.63 6.44
C TYR A 87 -15.44 -1.23 6.74
N ALA A 88 -15.86 -2.23 5.96
CA ALA A 88 -17.14 -2.91 6.17
C ALA A 88 -17.25 -3.59 7.55
N LEU A 89 -16.18 -4.22 8.03
CA LEU A 89 -16.14 -4.80 9.38
C LEU A 89 -16.24 -3.73 10.47
N GLY A 90 -15.68 -2.54 10.24
CA GLY A 90 -15.79 -1.40 11.15
C GLY A 90 -17.23 -0.92 11.27
N GLU A 91 -17.92 -0.75 10.14
CA GLU A 91 -19.34 -0.37 10.10
C GLU A 91 -20.26 -1.44 10.71
N ALA A 92 -19.94 -2.72 10.50
CA ALA A 92 -20.67 -3.85 11.09
C ALA A 92 -20.36 -4.08 12.59
N ALA A 93 -19.48 -3.27 13.20
CA ALA A 93 -19.01 -3.44 14.58
C ALA A 93 -18.46 -4.85 14.89
N ALA A 94 -17.88 -5.53 13.90
CA ALA A 94 -17.30 -6.86 14.04
C ALA A 94 -15.88 -6.79 14.64
N VAL A 95 -15.78 -6.33 15.89
CA VAL A 95 -14.53 -5.87 16.53
C VAL A 95 -13.37 -6.87 16.43
N ALA A 96 -13.57 -8.14 16.80
CA ALA A 96 -12.49 -9.11 16.81
C ALA A 96 -11.91 -9.37 15.41
N ALA A 97 -12.79 -9.57 14.41
CA ALA A 97 -12.39 -9.76 13.02
C ALA A 97 -11.73 -8.50 12.46
N HIS A 98 -12.26 -7.32 12.81
CA HIS A 98 -11.70 -6.03 12.40
C HIS A 98 -10.29 -5.83 12.95
N ILE A 99 -10.03 -6.12 14.23
CA ILE A 99 -8.69 -5.99 14.81
C ILE A 99 -7.71 -6.95 14.12
N PHE A 100 -8.08 -8.22 13.98
CA PHE A 100 -7.22 -9.23 13.36
C PHE A 100 -6.89 -8.86 11.90
N LEU A 101 -7.91 -8.51 11.11
CA LEU A 101 -7.70 -8.10 9.72
C LEU A 101 -6.87 -6.81 9.62
N GLY A 102 -7.01 -5.88 10.58
CA GLY A 102 -6.18 -4.69 10.67
C GLY A 102 -4.68 -5.00 10.77
N VAL A 103 -4.30 -6.06 11.49
CA VAL A 103 -2.91 -6.55 11.54
C VAL A 103 -2.47 -7.06 10.16
N LEU A 104 -3.30 -7.84 9.48
CA LEU A 104 -2.99 -8.35 8.13
C LEU A 104 -2.87 -7.21 7.11
N VAL A 105 -3.69 -6.17 7.23
CA VAL A 105 -3.59 -4.94 6.42
C VAL A 105 -2.24 -4.26 6.66
N ALA A 106 -1.80 -4.10 7.91
CA ALA A 106 -0.48 -3.52 8.23
C ALA A 106 0.69 -4.35 7.69
N MET A 107 0.60 -5.68 7.77
CA MET A 107 1.60 -6.58 7.18
C MET A 107 1.62 -6.46 5.65
N THR A 108 0.46 -6.38 5.02
CA THR A 108 0.34 -6.26 3.55
C THR A 108 0.88 -4.92 3.07
N ALA A 109 0.55 -3.82 3.74
CA ALA A 109 1.10 -2.50 3.45
C ALA A 109 2.63 -2.51 3.57
N THR A 110 3.16 -3.10 4.64
CA THR A 110 4.61 -3.25 4.84
C THR A 110 5.25 -4.08 3.71
N ALA A 111 4.63 -5.19 3.32
CA ALA A 111 5.09 -6.01 2.22
C ALA A 111 5.08 -5.26 0.89
N LEU A 112 3.98 -4.56 0.57
CA LEU A 112 3.84 -3.73 -0.63
C LEU A 112 4.92 -2.65 -0.70
N THR A 113 5.11 -1.87 0.37
CA THR A 113 6.17 -0.85 0.44
C THR A 113 7.53 -1.49 0.24
N SER A 114 7.83 -2.57 0.98
CA SER A 114 9.13 -3.22 0.92
C SER A 114 9.44 -3.80 -0.46
N TRP A 115 8.46 -4.43 -1.11
CA TRP A 115 8.62 -5.03 -2.44
C TRP A 115 8.71 -3.97 -3.54
N THR A 116 7.98 -2.86 -3.39
CA THR A 116 8.05 -1.71 -4.30
C THR A 116 9.42 -1.03 -4.25
N TYR A 117 10.01 -0.87 -3.06
CA TYR A 117 11.34 -0.28 -2.93
C TYR A 117 12.45 -1.19 -3.45
N ARG A 118 12.28 -2.52 -3.29
CA ARG A 118 13.21 -3.54 -3.81
C ARG A 118 13.01 -3.88 -5.29
N HIS A 119 11.98 -3.36 -5.93
CA HIS A 119 11.74 -3.66 -7.34
C HIS A 119 12.77 -2.97 -8.23
N GLU A 120 13.50 -3.77 -9.00
CA GLU A 120 14.39 -3.30 -10.05
C GLU A 120 13.68 -3.48 -11.40
N PRO A 121 13.55 -2.40 -12.22
CA PRO A 121 13.00 -2.51 -13.55
C PRO A 121 13.84 -3.49 -14.39
N THR A 122 13.20 -4.44 -15.05
CA THR A 122 13.91 -5.32 -15.99
C THR A 122 14.57 -4.46 -17.09
N PRO A 123 15.89 -4.60 -17.34
CA PRO A 123 16.56 -3.87 -18.40
C PRO A 123 15.94 -4.19 -19.76
N SER A 124 15.65 -3.16 -20.56
CA SER A 124 15.22 -3.37 -21.95
C SER A 124 16.32 -4.07 -22.75
N PRO A 125 16.01 -5.11 -23.57
CA PRO A 125 16.99 -5.86 -24.35
C PRO A 125 17.86 -5.02 -25.29
N SER A 126 17.39 -3.82 -25.68
CA SER A 126 18.08 -2.92 -26.62
C SER A 126 19.33 -2.23 -26.06
N ARG A 127 19.71 -2.46 -24.79
CA ARG A 127 20.97 -1.97 -24.20
C ARG A 127 22.04 -3.08 -24.07
N GLN A 128 21.92 -4.15 -24.86
CA GLN A 128 23.01 -5.09 -25.10
C GLN A 128 23.25 -5.13 -26.61
N VAL A 129 24.51 -5.03 -27.06
CA VAL A 129 24.99 -4.99 -28.45
C VAL A 129 25.01 -3.55 -29.01
N SER A 130 26.14 -2.86 -29.09
CA SER A 130 27.31 -3.23 -29.90
C SER A 130 28.65 -2.80 -29.28
N THR A 131 29.44 -3.75 -28.78
CA THR A 131 30.90 -3.60 -28.75
C THR A 131 31.43 -4.05 -30.12
N PRO A 132 32.11 -3.19 -30.90
CA PRO A 132 32.77 -3.63 -32.12
C PRO A 132 33.92 -4.55 -31.73
N SER A 133 33.94 -5.76 -32.29
CA SER A 133 35.13 -6.61 -32.32
C SER A 133 36.20 -5.93 -33.18
N ALA A 134 37.35 -5.68 -32.58
CA ALA A 134 38.56 -5.19 -33.25
C ALA A 134 39.20 -6.29 -34.12
#